data_AF-A0A7J7TFV3-F1
#
_entry.id   AF-A0A7J7TFV3-F1
#
_cell.length_a   1.000
_cell.length_b   1.000
_cell.length_c   1.000
_cell.angle_alpha   90.00
_cell.angle_beta   90.00
_cell.angle_gamma   90.00
#
_symmetry.space_group_name_H-M   'P 1'
#
loop_
_entity.id
_entity.type
_entity.pdbx_description
1 polymer ?
#
loop_
_entity_poly.entity_id
_entity_poly.type
_entity_poly.pdbx_seq_one_letter_code
_entity_poly.pdbx_strand_id
1 'polypeptide(L)'
;MDQGIGLVLQELRGAGVLNDTLVIFTSDNGIPFPSGRTNLYWPGTAEPLLVSSPEHPQRWGQVSEAYVSLLDLTPTVLDWFSIPYPRYAIFGSKTVQLTGRSLLPALEAEPQWTTVFGSQSHHEVTMSYPMRSVHHRQLRLVHNLHFKMPFPIDQDFYVSPTFQDLLNRTVTGQPTGWYKDLHHYYYRERWELYDRRQDPHETQNLAADPRYAQDLDLLRVQLAKWQWDTHDPWVCAPDGVLEEKLWPQCRPLYNEL
;
A
#
# COMPACT_ATOMS: atom_id res chain seq x y z
N MET A 1 22.38 8.90 3.19
CA MET A 1 21.46 7.96 3.87
C MET A 1 22.22 6.69 4.24
N ASP A 2 22.70 5.91 3.27
CA ASP A 2 23.47 4.66 3.49
C ASP A 2 24.61 4.78 4.53
N GLN A 3 25.54 5.73 4.36
CA GLN A 3 26.61 5.97 5.35
C GLN A 3 26.09 6.27 6.76
N GLY A 4 24.93 6.92 6.88
CA GLY A 4 24.28 7.19 8.15
C GLY A 4 23.81 5.92 8.85
N ILE A 5 23.29 4.94 8.10
CA ILE A 5 22.99 3.60 8.63
C ILE A 5 24.27 2.95 9.15
N GLY A 6 25.37 3.03 8.37
CA GLY A 6 26.68 2.52 8.77
C GLY A 6 27.15 3.10 10.11
N LEU A 7 27.02 4.42 10.30
CA LEU A 7 27.37 5.09 11.54
C LEU A 7 26.49 4.63 12.71
N VAL A 8 25.16 4.54 12.54
CA VAL A 8 24.25 4.06 13.59
C VAL A 8 24.62 2.64 14.01
N LEU A 9 24.81 1.71 13.07
CA LEU A 9 25.21 0.34 13.38
C LEU A 9 26.59 0.27 14.03
N GLN A 10 27.52 1.17 13.67
CA GLN A 10 28.82 1.28 14.31
C GLN A 10 28.71 1.76 15.76
N GLU A 11 27.82 2.70 16.07
CA GLU A 11 27.58 3.15 17.45
C GLU A 11 26.99 2.01 18.31
N LEU A 12 26.00 1.25 17.81
CA LEU A 12 25.50 0.07 18.54
C LEU A 12 26.59 -0.98 18.76
N ARG A 13 27.49 -1.16 17.79
CA ARG A 13 28.64 -2.07 17.92
C ARG A 13 29.65 -1.55 18.95
N GLY A 14 29.95 -0.25 18.93
CA GLY A 14 30.87 0.40 19.87
C GLY A 14 30.36 0.36 21.32
N ALA A 15 29.04 0.47 21.49
CA ALA A 15 28.37 0.30 22.78
C ALA A 15 28.22 -1.17 23.22
N GLY A 16 28.54 -2.14 22.34
CA GLY A 16 28.46 -3.57 22.64
C GLY A 16 27.06 -4.17 22.66
N VAL A 17 26.04 -3.47 22.12
CA VAL A 17 24.62 -3.89 22.18
C VAL A 17 24.06 -4.39 20.85
N LEU A 18 24.81 -4.27 19.75
CA LEU A 18 24.34 -4.67 18.43
C LEU A 18 23.92 -6.14 18.35
N ASN A 19 24.63 -7.03 19.04
CA ASN A 19 24.35 -8.47 19.02
C ASN A 19 23.14 -8.87 19.89
N ASP A 20 22.50 -7.91 20.56
CA ASP A 20 21.27 -8.10 21.36
C ASP A 20 20.10 -7.30 20.76
N THR A 21 20.27 -6.73 19.56
CA THR A 21 19.32 -5.79 18.95
C THR A 21 18.71 -6.36 17.67
N LEU A 22 17.38 -6.43 17.60
CA LEU A 22 16.66 -6.60 16.33
C LEU A 22 16.79 -5.32 15.49
N VAL A 23 17.34 -5.43 14.29
CA VAL A 23 17.49 -4.31 13.34
C VAL A 23 16.48 -4.47 12.21
N ILE A 24 15.69 -3.42 11.96
CA ILE A 24 14.75 -3.33 10.84
C ILE A 24 15.08 -2.09 10.04
N PHE A 25 15.21 -2.23 8.73
CA PHE A 25 15.36 -1.12 7.79
C PHE A 25 14.22 -1.16 6.76
N THR A 26 13.56 -0.03 6.55
CA THR A 26 12.51 0.14 5.54
C THR A 26 12.43 1.59 5.06
N SER A 27 11.61 1.83 4.04
CA SER A 27 11.11 3.15 3.61
C SER A 27 9.62 3.29 3.97
N ASP A 28 9.09 4.51 3.98
CA ASP A 28 7.70 4.83 4.33
C ASP A 28 6.74 4.81 3.14
N ASN A 29 7.22 5.24 1.96
CA ASN A 29 6.51 5.18 0.69
C ASN A 29 7.46 5.17 -0.51
N GLY A 30 6.91 4.90 -1.69
CA GLY A 30 7.64 4.91 -2.95
C GLY A 30 8.27 6.26 -3.28
N ILE A 31 9.20 6.24 -4.25
CA ILE A 31 10.01 7.40 -4.63
C ILE A 31 9.18 8.58 -5.16
N PRO A 32 9.62 9.85 -5.01
CA PRO A 32 8.87 11.04 -5.43
C PRO A 32 8.96 11.31 -6.94
N PHE A 33 8.49 10.36 -7.75
CA PHE A 33 8.48 10.39 -9.21
C PHE A 33 7.07 10.02 -9.76
N PRO A 34 6.77 10.27 -11.05
CA PRO A 34 5.49 9.88 -11.62
C PRO A 34 5.15 8.40 -11.36
N SER A 35 3.90 8.13 -10.96
CA SER A 35 3.41 6.80 -10.51
C SER A 35 4.03 6.24 -9.21
N GLY A 36 4.96 6.96 -8.59
CA GLY A 36 5.55 6.63 -7.29
C GLY A 36 4.72 7.16 -6.12
N ARG A 37 5.33 7.94 -5.22
CA ARG A 37 4.69 8.57 -4.05
C ARG A 37 3.28 9.08 -4.37
N THR A 38 2.36 8.92 -3.42
CA THR A 38 0.91 9.24 -3.51
C THR A 38 0.05 8.27 -4.34
N ASN A 39 0.64 7.28 -5.01
CA ASN A 39 -0.12 6.26 -5.76
C ASN A 39 -0.18 4.94 -4.98
N LEU A 40 -1.30 4.21 -5.13
CA LEU A 40 -1.35 2.81 -4.72
C LEU A 40 -0.88 1.84 -5.82
N TYR A 41 -0.26 2.36 -6.89
CA TYR A 41 0.50 1.58 -7.89
C TYR A 41 1.75 0.95 -7.26
N TRP A 42 2.30 -0.09 -7.88
CA TRP A 42 3.47 -0.77 -7.31
C TRP A 42 4.64 0.18 -6.99
N PRO A 43 5.02 1.14 -7.86
CA PRO A 43 6.12 2.06 -7.56
C PRO A 43 5.85 3.01 -6.38
N GLY A 44 4.60 3.14 -5.94
CA GLY A 44 4.21 4.00 -4.82
C GLY A 44 4.15 3.30 -3.46
N THR A 45 4.11 1.95 -3.44
CA THR A 45 3.93 1.16 -2.22
C THR A 45 4.94 0.02 -2.04
N ALA A 46 5.82 -0.21 -3.02
CA ALA A 46 6.85 -1.23 -2.92
C ALA A 46 8.08 -0.67 -2.19
N GLU A 47 8.29 -1.13 -0.96
CA GLU A 47 9.35 -0.63 -0.10
C GLU A 47 10.50 -1.66 0.04
N PRO A 48 11.75 -1.22 0.16
CA PRO A 48 12.82 -2.09 0.64
C PRO A 48 12.51 -2.49 2.09
N LEU A 49 12.74 -3.76 2.45
CA LEU A 49 12.61 -4.22 3.83
C LEU A 49 13.74 -5.20 4.16
N LEU A 50 14.51 -4.88 5.19
CA LEU A 50 15.51 -5.78 5.78
C LEU A 50 15.18 -6.00 7.25
N VAL A 51 15.24 -7.26 7.68
CA VAL A 51 15.04 -7.64 9.08
C VAL A 51 16.24 -8.51 9.50
N SER A 52 16.96 -8.08 10.52
CA SER A 52 18.16 -8.74 11.04
C SER A 52 17.99 -8.99 12.52
N SER A 53 17.68 -10.23 12.89
CA SER A 53 17.67 -10.70 14.28
C SER A 53 19.00 -11.39 14.60
N PRO A 54 19.68 -11.05 15.71
CA PRO A 54 20.88 -11.77 16.15
C PRO A 54 20.58 -13.20 16.64
N GLU A 55 19.33 -13.49 17.01
CA GLU A 55 18.90 -14.81 17.49
C GLU A 55 18.49 -15.76 16.36
N HIS A 56 18.21 -15.24 15.16
CA HIS A 56 17.72 -16.01 14.01
C HIS A 56 18.62 -15.83 12.76
N PRO A 57 19.88 -16.31 12.79
CA PRO A 57 20.83 -16.12 11.68
C PRO A 57 20.61 -17.06 10.48
N GLN A 58 19.69 -18.03 10.58
CA GLN A 58 19.52 -19.15 9.62
C GLN A 58 19.26 -18.66 8.18
N ARG A 59 18.61 -17.50 8.04
CA ARG A 59 18.28 -16.89 6.75
C ARG A 59 19.00 -15.57 6.46
N TRP A 60 20.07 -15.25 7.19
CA TRP A 60 20.89 -14.08 6.86
C TRP A 60 21.44 -14.17 5.43
N GLY A 61 21.34 -13.07 4.69
CA GLY A 61 21.77 -12.99 3.30
C GLY A 61 20.82 -13.66 2.28
N GLN A 62 19.68 -14.19 2.72
CA GLN A 62 18.66 -14.74 1.82
C GLN A 62 17.61 -13.69 1.41
N VAL A 63 16.78 -14.06 0.44
CA VAL A 63 15.62 -13.29 -0.03
C VAL A 63 14.34 -14.08 0.31
N SER A 64 13.27 -13.37 0.67
CA SER A 64 11.93 -13.92 0.87
C SER A 64 11.00 -13.44 -0.25
N GLU A 65 10.12 -14.32 -0.70
CA GLU A 65 9.07 -14.06 -1.71
C GLU A 65 7.70 -13.82 -1.06
N ALA A 66 7.64 -13.85 0.28
CA ALA A 66 6.44 -13.61 1.05
C ALA A 66 5.95 -12.15 0.89
N TYR A 67 4.64 -12.00 0.74
CA TYR A 67 4.00 -10.69 0.65
C TYR A 67 3.76 -10.16 2.08
N VAL A 68 4.42 -9.05 2.41
CA VAL A 68 4.42 -8.41 3.74
C VAL A 68 4.04 -6.93 3.65
N SER A 69 3.60 -6.36 4.77
CA SER A 69 3.19 -4.96 4.88
C SER A 69 3.93 -4.25 6.01
N LEU A 70 4.09 -2.93 5.93
CA LEU A 70 4.55 -2.14 7.08
C LEU A 70 3.62 -2.26 8.30
N LEU A 71 2.36 -2.68 8.11
CA LEU A 71 1.43 -3.03 9.19
C LEU A 71 1.92 -4.23 10.03
N ASP A 72 2.86 -5.02 9.51
CA ASP A 72 3.47 -6.15 10.19
C ASP A 72 4.59 -5.73 11.16
N LEU A 73 5.10 -4.50 11.08
CA LEU A 73 6.22 -4.05 11.93
C LEU A 73 5.84 -3.93 13.40
N THR A 74 4.69 -3.34 13.70
CA THR A 74 4.20 -3.24 15.08
C THR A 74 4.03 -4.62 15.73
N PRO A 75 3.29 -5.58 15.14
CA PRO A 75 3.18 -6.92 15.72
C PRO A 75 4.53 -7.66 15.77
N THR A 76 5.46 -7.41 14.84
CA THR A 76 6.83 -7.99 14.89
C THR A 76 7.62 -7.49 16.09
N VAL A 77 7.62 -6.18 16.36
CA VAL A 77 8.35 -5.60 17.49
C VAL A 77 7.71 -5.98 18.82
N LEU A 78 6.38 -6.05 18.88
CA LEU A 78 5.66 -6.55 20.06
C LEU A 78 6.02 -8.01 20.34
N ASP A 79 6.07 -8.86 19.32
CA ASP A 79 6.49 -10.27 19.42
C ASP A 79 7.93 -10.41 19.90
N TRP A 80 8.86 -9.62 19.34
CA TRP A 80 10.26 -9.58 19.78
C TRP A 80 10.42 -9.30 21.27
N PHE A 81 9.60 -8.40 21.84
CA PHE A 81 9.62 -8.09 23.26
C PHE A 81 8.62 -8.93 24.09
N SER A 82 7.94 -9.91 23.49
CA SER A 82 6.90 -10.71 24.15
C SER A 82 5.78 -9.88 24.79
N ILE A 83 5.40 -8.77 24.16
CA ILE A 83 4.36 -7.86 24.64
C ILE A 83 3.03 -8.17 23.91
N PRO A 84 1.96 -8.57 24.61
CA PRO A 84 0.67 -8.77 23.96
C PRO A 84 0.05 -7.43 23.56
N TYR A 85 -0.66 -7.40 22.43
CA TYR A 85 -1.45 -6.24 22.06
C TYR A 85 -2.67 -6.11 22.98
N PRO A 86 -2.90 -4.95 23.63
CA PRO A 86 -3.98 -4.79 24.59
C PRO A 86 -5.35 -4.85 23.91
N ARG A 87 -6.36 -5.31 24.64
CA ARG A 87 -7.76 -5.25 24.19
C ARG A 87 -8.38 -3.93 24.60
N TYR A 88 -8.62 -3.06 23.62
CA TYR A 88 -9.29 -1.77 23.82
C TYR A 88 -10.14 -1.38 22.61
N ALA A 89 -10.95 -0.33 22.77
CA ALA A 89 -11.73 0.28 21.69
C ALA A 89 -11.38 1.78 21.62
N ILE A 90 -11.34 2.33 20.40
CA ILE A 90 -11.19 3.78 20.20
C ILE A 90 -12.56 4.46 20.33
N PHE A 91 -13.58 3.89 19.70
CA PHE A 91 -14.95 4.42 19.70
C PHE A 91 -15.95 3.35 20.10
N GLY A 92 -16.80 3.67 21.08
CA GLY A 92 -17.83 2.76 21.57
C GLY A 92 -17.25 1.41 21.99
N SER A 93 -17.82 0.33 21.47
CA SER A 93 -17.42 -1.06 21.76
C SER A 93 -16.63 -1.72 20.61
N LYS A 94 -16.21 -0.97 19.59
CA LYS A 94 -15.47 -1.49 18.43
C LYS A 94 -14.03 -1.77 18.83
N THR A 95 -13.75 -3.03 19.16
CA THR A 95 -12.43 -3.47 19.63
C THR A 95 -11.43 -3.37 18.47
N VAL A 96 -10.27 -2.77 18.73
CA VAL A 96 -9.18 -2.68 17.77
C VAL A 96 -8.47 -4.03 17.68
N GLN A 97 -8.20 -4.49 16.47
CA GLN A 97 -7.37 -5.67 16.21
C GLN A 97 -6.36 -5.33 15.10
N LEU A 98 -5.12 -5.79 15.28
CA LEU A 98 -4.10 -5.68 14.24
C LEU A 98 -4.39 -6.70 13.14
N THR A 99 -4.38 -6.27 11.88
CA THR A 99 -4.50 -7.17 10.72
C THR A 99 -3.13 -7.64 10.22
N GLY A 100 -2.06 -6.97 10.63
CA GLY A 100 -0.68 -7.41 10.40
C GLY A 100 -0.30 -8.59 11.29
N ARG A 101 0.86 -9.18 11.03
CA ARG A 101 1.41 -10.34 11.74
C ARG A 101 2.89 -10.14 12.05
N SER A 102 3.41 -10.89 13.02
CA SER A 102 4.86 -10.92 13.25
C SER A 102 5.60 -11.50 12.04
N LEU A 103 6.70 -10.86 11.66
CA LEU A 103 7.64 -11.31 10.64
C LEU A 103 8.71 -12.25 11.19
N LEU A 104 8.85 -12.39 12.52
CA LEU A 104 9.88 -13.24 13.13
C LEU A 104 9.84 -14.70 12.63
N PRO A 105 8.67 -15.35 12.44
CA PRO A 105 8.63 -16.71 11.87
C PRO A 105 9.26 -16.82 10.48
N ALA A 106 9.25 -15.73 9.69
CA ALA A 106 9.86 -15.72 8.36
C ALA A 106 11.40 -15.77 8.42
N LEU A 107 12.01 -15.43 9.56
CA LEU A 107 13.45 -15.51 9.76
C LEU A 107 13.94 -16.96 9.88
N GLU A 108 13.06 -17.89 10.23
CA GLU A 108 13.37 -19.31 10.37
C GLU A 108 13.00 -20.12 9.12
N ALA A 109 11.81 -19.88 8.56
CA ALA A 109 11.29 -20.61 7.41
C ALA A 109 10.47 -19.70 6.49
N GLU A 110 10.47 -20.00 5.19
CA GLU A 110 9.74 -19.21 4.20
C GLU A 110 8.22 -19.42 4.31
N PRO A 111 7.43 -18.38 4.63
CA PRO A 111 5.98 -18.49 4.72
C PRO A 111 5.30 -18.31 3.36
N GLN A 112 4.09 -18.85 3.21
CA GLN A 112 3.26 -18.66 2.01
C GLN A 112 2.30 -17.46 2.15
N TRP A 113 2.79 -16.32 2.65
CA TRP A 113 1.97 -15.10 2.75
C TRP A 113 1.83 -14.47 1.38
N THR A 114 0.59 -14.17 0.98
CA THR A 114 0.26 -13.84 -0.41
C THR A 114 -0.61 -12.61 -0.58
N THR A 115 -1.11 -12.02 0.50
CA THR A 115 -2.05 -10.89 0.44
C THR A 115 -1.57 -9.71 1.26
N VAL A 116 -1.58 -8.53 0.65
CA VAL A 116 -1.37 -7.23 1.33
C VAL A 116 -2.42 -6.22 0.89
N PHE A 117 -2.66 -5.21 1.71
CA PHE A 117 -3.69 -4.18 1.49
C PHE A 117 -3.08 -2.78 1.50
N GLY A 118 -3.75 -1.84 0.84
CA GLY A 118 -3.42 -0.42 0.86
C GLY A 118 -4.66 0.45 1.05
N SER A 119 -4.50 1.55 1.77
CA SER A 119 -5.55 2.54 1.99
C SER A 119 -4.94 3.94 2.03
N GLN A 120 -5.48 4.84 1.22
CA GLN A 120 -5.12 6.25 1.20
C GLN A 120 -6.40 7.07 1.09
N SER A 121 -6.51 8.17 1.84
CA SER A 121 -7.67 9.08 1.73
C SER A 121 -7.26 10.45 1.20
N HIS A 122 -6.31 11.09 1.86
CA HIS A 122 -5.73 12.38 1.48
C HIS A 122 -4.21 12.26 1.39
N HIS A 123 -3.57 13.24 0.76
CA HIS A 123 -2.14 13.51 0.93
C HIS A 123 -1.96 14.90 1.58
N GLU A 124 -2.00 15.98 0.79
CA GLU A 124 -2.35 17.30 1.33
C GLU A 124 -3.85 17.35 1.60
N VAL A 125 -4.29 18.26 2.48
CA VAL A 125 -5.71 18.43 2.82
C VAL A 125 -6.58 18.78 1.59
N THR A 126 -5.99 19.41 0.58
CA THR A 126 -6.63 19.75 -0.71
C THR A 126 -6.69 18.57 -1.68
N MET A 127 -5.97 17.48 -1.41
CA MET A 127 -5.81 16.33 -2.29
C MET A 127 -6.71 15.16 -1.85
N SER A 128 -8.02 15.34 -1.91
CA SER A 128 -8.99 14.29 -1.59
C SER A 128 -9.20 13.31 -2.76
N TYR A 129 -8.32 12.33 -2.88
CA TYR A 129 -8.44 11.23 -3.85
C TYR A 129 -8.33 9.87 -3.14
N PRO A 130 -9.39 9.40 -2.46
CA PRO A 130 -9.32 8.16 -1.71
C PRO A 130 -9.16 6.95 -2.62
N MET A 131 -8.23 6.09 -2.25
CA MET A 131 -7.93 4.85 -2.94
C MET A 131 -7.87 3.69 -1.94
N ARG A 132 -8.33 2.52 -2.38
CA ARG A 132 -8.22 1.26 -1.64
C ARG A 132 -7.60 0.22 -2.54
N SER A 133 -6.72 -0.62 -2.02
CA SER A 133 -6.08 -1.66 -2.82
C SER A 133 -5.91 -2.97 -2.08
N VAL A 134 -5.93 -4.05 -2.86
CA VAL A 134 -5.52 -5.38 -2.43
C VAL A 134 -4.58 -5.96 -3.47
N HIS A 135 -3.52 -6.58 -3.00
CA HIS A 135 -2.56 -7.30 -3.82
C HIS A 135 -2.56 -8.74 -3.36
N HIS A 136 -2.94 -9.66 -4.24
CA HIS A 136 -2.90 -11.10 -3.99
C HIS A 136 -2.02 -11.78 -5.02
N ARG A 137 -0.85 -12.26 -4.59
CA ARG A 137 0.18 -12.83 -5.48
C ARG A 137 0.49 -11.84 -6.61
N GLN A 138 0.34 -12.23 -7.87
CA GLN A 138 0.61 -11.36 -9.02
C GLN A 138 -0.50 -10.33 -9.33
N LEU A 139 -1.69 -10.47 -8.74
CA LEU A 139 -2.84 -9.63 -9.06
C LEU A 139 -2.96 -8.46 -8.09
N ARG A 140 -3.04 -7.25 -8.63
CA ARG A 140 -3.28 -6.03 -7.85
C ARG A 140 -4.56 -5.35 -8.30
N LEU A 141 -5.46 -5.10 -7.35
CA LEU A 141 -6.68 -4.34 -7.55
C LEU A 141 -6.55 -2.98 -6.85
N VAL A 142 -6.90 -1.91 -7.55
CA VAL A 142 -7.09 -0.56 -7.00
C VAL A 142 -8.54 -0.13 -7.22
N HIS A 143 -9.13 0.45 -6.20
CA HIS A 143 -10.42 1.14 -6.23
C HIS A 143 -10.18 2.64 -6.03
N ASN A 144 -10.42 3.42 -7.07
CA ASN A 144 -10.36 4.88 -7.04
C ASN A 144 -11.76 5.42 -6.70
N LEU A 145 -11.97 5.90 -5.48
CA LEU A 145 -13.32 6.31 -5.03
C LEU A 145 -13.78 7.58 -5.75
N HIS A 146 -12.87 8.50 -6.04
CA HIS A 146 -13.15 9.78 -6.73
C HIS A 146 -12.66 9.78 -8.19
N PHE A 147 -12.73 8.64 -8.88
CA PHE A 147 -12.17 8.45 -10.22
C PHE A 147 -12.68 9.43 -11.30
N LYS A 148 -13.89 9.98 -11.16
CA LYS A 148 -14.43 11.00 -12.09
C LYS A 148 -13.70 12.35 -12.02
N MET A 149 -12.93 12.61 -10.96
CA MET A 149 -12.09 13.80 -10.81
C MET A 149 -10.63 13.48 -11.20
N PRO A 150 -9.85 14.48 -11.65
CA PRO A 150 -8.44 14.27 -11.93
C PRO A 150 -7.66 13.91 -10.67
N PHE A 151 -6.70 12.99 -10.79
CA PHE A 151 -5.74 12.67 -9.75
C PHE A 151 -4.95 13.93 -9.34
N PRO A 152 -4.92 14.30 -8.06
CA PRO A 152 -4.26 15.53 -7.61
C PRO A 152 -2.73 15.37 -7.60
N ILE A 153 -2.02 16.49 -7.74
CA ILE A 153 -0.56 16.57 -7.67
C ILE A 153 -0.19 17.43 -6.47
N ASP A 154 0.72 16.92 -5.63
CA ASP A 154 1.24 17.67 -4.48
C ASP A 154 2.19 18.78 -4.91
N GLN A 155 2.27 19.84 -4.10
CA GLN A 155 3.00 21.05 -4.42
C GLN A 155 4.51 20.80 -4.59
N ASP A 156 5.08 19.92 -3.77
CA ASP A 156 6.50 19.57 -3.81
C ASP A 156 6.85 18.80 -5.09
N PHE A 157 6.03 17.81 -5.47
CA PHE A 157 6.26 17.05 -6.69
C PHE A 157 5.98 17.89 -7.94
N TYR A 158 4.99 18.80 -7.88
CA TYR A 158 4.68 19.70 -9.00
C TYR A 158 5.90 20.50 -9.45
N VAL A 159 6.68 21.03 -8.51
CA VAL A 159 7.88 21.85 -8.81
C VAL A 159 9.12 21.01 -9.12
N SER A 160 9.03 19.67 -9.08
CA SER A 160 10.16 18.81 -9.40
C SER A 160 10.60 18.97 -10.86
N PRO A 161 11.91 18.92 -11.17
CA PRO A 161 12.39 18.99 -12.55
C PRO A 161 11.76 17.93 -13.46
N THR A 162 11.52 16.73 -12.93
CA THR A 162 10.90 15.64 -13.68
C THR A 162 9.45 15.94 -14.05
N PHE A 163 8.64 16.41 -13.11
CA PHE A 163 7.25 16.73 -13.41
C PHE A 163 7.14 17.96 -14.33
N GLN A 164 8.00 18.96 -14.14
CA GLN A 164 8.06 20.14 -15.00
C GLN A 164 8.43 19.79 -16.45
N ASP A 165 9.42 18.93 -16.69
CA ASP A 165 9.75 18.45 -18.04
C ASP A 165 8.60 17.64 -18.67
N LEU A 166 8.00 16.72 -17.90
CA LEU A 166 6.84 15.94 -18.35
C LEU A 166 5.66 16.84 -18.75
N LEU A 167 5.35 17.84 -17.93
CA LEU A 167 4.28 18.80 -18.17
C LEU A 167 4.57 19.66 -19.40
N ASN A 168 5.77 20.24 -19.50
CA ASN A 168 6.17 21.08 -20.63
C ASN A 168 6.12 20.33 -21.96
N ARG A 169 6.63 19.09 -22.00
CA ARG A 169 6.56 18.24 -23.21
C ARG A 169 5.12 17.92 -23.59
N THR A 170 4.28 17.58 -22.62
CA THR A 170 2.86 17.30 -22.85
C THR A 170 2.14 18.52 -23.44
N VAL A 171 2.34 19.70 -22.85
CA VAL A 171 1.69 20.96 -23.29
C VAL A 171 2.17 21.39 -24.68
N THR A 172 3.44 21.16 -25.00
CA THR A 172 4.02 21.51 -26.30
C THR A 172 3.84 20.42 -27.36
N GLY A 173 3.18 19.31 -27.03
CA GLY A 173 2.98 18.18 -27.95
C GLY A 173 4.26 17.42 -28.31
N GLN A 174 5.31 17.57 -27.50
CA GLN A 174 6.56 16.83 -27.67
C GLN A 174 6.47 15.43 -27.04
N PRO A 175 7.21 14.44 -27.57
CA PRO A 175 7.31 13.14 -26.92
C PRO A 175 7.83 13.27 -25.49
N THR A 176 7.09 12.69 -24.54
CA THR A 176 7.43 12.69 -23.11
C THR A 176 8.47 11.64 -22.75
N GLY A 177 8.56 10.55 -23.53
CA GLY A 177 9.39 9.39 -23.20
C GLY A 177 8.88 8.60 -21.98
N TRP A 178 7.70 8.94 -21.47
CA TRP A 178 7.07 8.28 -20.34
C TRP A 178 6.18 7.12 -20.82
N TYR A 179 6.05 6.08 -20.00
CA TYR A 179 5.26 4.88 -20.32
C TYR A 179 3.74 5.08 -20.18
N LYS A 180 3.33 6.29 -19.76
CA LYS A 180 1.95 6.79 -19.69
C LYS A 180 1.89 8.19 -20.31
N ASP A 181 0.70 8.77 -20.34
CA ASP A 181 0.49 10.20 -20.58
C ASP A 181 -0.24 10.83 -19.38
N LEU A 182 -0.21 12.17 -19.31
CA LEU A 182 -0.86 12.88 -18.21
C LEU A 182 -2.38 12.72 -18.19
N HIS A 183 -3.03 12.51 -19.34
CA HIS A 183 -4.48 12.35 -19.38
C HIS A 183 -4.91 11.10 -18.62
N HIS A 184 -4.31 9.94 -18.91
CA HIS A 184 -4.58 8.69 -18.21
C HIS A 184 -4.02 8.67 -16.78
N TYR A 185 -3.01 9.48 -16.47
CA TYR A 185 -2.54 9.65 -15.10
C TYR A 185 -3.55 10.41 -14.22
N TYR A 186 -4.20 11.42 -14.79
CA TYR A 186 -5.24 12.21 -14.12
C TYR A 186 -6.58 11.46 -14.07
N TYR A 187 -7.08 10.99 -15.19
CA TYR A 187 -8.39 10.37 -15.31
C TYR A 187 -8.26 8.85 -15.35
N ARG A 188 -8.50 8.23 -14.19
CA ARG A 188 -8.34 6.79 -13.97
C ARG A 188 -9.70 6.10 -13.93
N GLU A 189 -9.69 4.80 -14.17
CA GLU A 189 -10.88 3.98 -14.00
C GLU A 189 -11.24 3.79 -12.52
N ARG A 190 -12.53 3.56 -12.21
CA ARG A 190 -12.98 3.26 -10.83
C ARG A 190 -12.26 2.02 -10.29
N TRP A 191 -12.13 1.00 -11.12
CA TRP A 191 -11.47 -0.26 -10.80
C TRP A 191 -10.30 -0.48 -11.76
N GLU A 192 -9.12 -0.67 -11.20
CA GLU A 192 -7.91 -0.99 -11.95
C GLU A 192 -7.37 -2.34 -11.47
N LEU A 193 -7.44 -3.36 -12.31
CA LEU A 193 -6.93 -4.70 -12.05
C LEU A 193 -5.73 -4.98 -12.94
N TYR A 194 -4.61 -5.39 -12.36
CA TYR A 194 -3.38 -5.70 -13.09
C TYR A 194 -2.83 -7.06 -12.71
N ASP A 195 -2.34 -7.81 -13.70
CA ASP A 195 -1.50 -9.00 -13.51
C ASP A 195 -0.04 -8.60 -13.72
N ARG A 196 0.70 -8.41 -12.63
CA ARG A 196 2.08 -7.93 -12.68
C ARG A 196 3.08 -8.94 -13.22
N ARG A 197 2.71 -10.23 -13.30
CA ARG A 197 3.56 -11.24 -13.94
C ARG A 197 3.58 -11.05 -15.45
N GLN A 198 2.47 -10.62 -16.04
CA GLN A 198 2.34 -10.38 -17.48
C GLN A 198 2.58 -8.92 -17.85
N ASP A 199 2.17 -7.99 -17.00
CA ASP A 199 2.28 -6.55 -17.18
C ASP A 199 2.88 -5.88 -15.93
N PRO A 200 4.21 -5.94 -15.75
CA PRO A 200 4.88 -5.36 -14.57
C PRO A 200 4.78 -3.82 -14.50
N HIS A 201 4.42 -3.17 -15.61
CA HIS A 201 4.25 -1.72 -15.71
C HIS A 201 2.83 -1.24 -15.39
N GLU A 202 1.87 -2.17 -15.25
CA GLU A 202 0.51 -1.89 -14.79
C GLU A 202 -0.18 -0.87 -15.71
N THR A 203 -0.14 -1.17 -17.00
CA THR A 203 -0.66 -0.36 -18.11
C THR A 203 -1.89 -0.99 -18.77
N GLN A 204 -2.09 -2.31 -18.62
CA GLN A 204 -3.22 -3.05 -19.16
C GLN A 204 -4.23 -3.34 -18.06
N ASN A 205 -5.28 -2.51 -17.96
CA ASN A 205 -6.35 -2.71 -16.98
C ASN A 205 -7.24 -3.89 -17.38
N LEU A 206 -7.31 -4.91 -16.54
CA LEU A 206 -8.07 -6.14 -16.72
C LEU A 206 -9.47 -6.09 -16.09
N ALA A 207 -9.85 -5.01 -15.41
CA ALA A 207 -11.10 -4.95 -14.64
C ALA A 207 -12.37 -5.07 -15.50
N ALA A 208 -12.31 -4.69 -16.78
CA ALA A 208 -13.41 -4.84 -17.73
C ALA A 208 -13.35 -6.17 -18.53
N ASP A 209 -12.29 -6.96 -18.36
CA ASP A 209 -12.12 -8.21 -19.10
C ASP A 209 -12.94 -9.34 -18.45
N PRO A 210 -13.92 -9.93 -19.16
CA PRO A 210 -14.77 -10.98 -18.60
C PRO A 210 -13.99 -12.23 -18.16
N ARG A 211 -12.78 -12.46 -18.69
CA ARG A 211 -11.91 -13.58 -18.29
C ARG A 211 -11.41 -13.45 -16.85
N TYR A 212 -11.33 -12.23 -16.33
CA TYR A 212 -10.85 -11.90 -14.98
C TYR A 212 -11.99 -11.55 -14.01
N ALA A 213 -13.26 -11.71 -14.41
CA ALA A 213 -14.40 -11.32 -13.57
C ALA A 213 -14.43 -12.03 -12.21
N GLN A 214 -14.08 -13.32 -12.17
CA GLN A 214 -14.03 -14.09 -10.92
C GLN A 214 -12.90 -13.60 -9.99
N ASP A 215 -11.73 -13.30 -10.55
CA ASP A 215 -10.61 -12.74 -9.79
C ASP A 215 -10.93 -11.35 -9.25
N LEU A 216 -11.58 -10.50 -10.07
CA LEU A 216 -12.02 -9.17 -9.68
C LEU A 216 -13.00 -9.24 -8.49
N ASP A 217 -14.01 -10.10 -8.56
CA ASP A 217 -14.99 -10.25 -7.49
C ASP A 217 -14.37 -10.81 -6.21
N LEU A 218 -13.46 -11.79 -6.33
CA LEU A 218 -12.70 -12.31 -5.20
C LEU A 218 -11.91 -11.20 -4.50
N LEU A 219 -11.19 -10.38 -5.26
CA LEU A 219 -10.37 -9.30 -4.70
C LEU A 219 -11.24 -8.18 -4.11
N ARG A 220 -12.38 -7.85 -4.72
CA ARG A 220 -13.36 -6.92 -4.14
C ARG A 220 -13.88 -7.40 -2.79
N VAL A 221 -14.21 -8.69 -2.68
CA VAL A 221 -14.68 -9.30 -1.42
C VAL A 221 -13.58 -9.24 -0.36
N GLN A 222 -12.34 -9.57 -0.71
CA GLN A 222 -11.21 -9.50 0.24
C GLN A 222 -10.95 -8.07 0.71
N LEU A 223 -10.97 -7.10 -0.22
CA LEU A 223 -10.77 -5.69 0.09
C LEU A 223 -11.89 -5.16 0.99
N ALA A 224 -13.15 -5.40 0.64
CA ALA A 224 -14.29 -4.97 1.43
C ALA A 224 -14.28 -5.59 2.84
N LYS A 225 -13.95 -6.88 2.96
CA LYS A 225 -13.80 -7.52 4.26
C LYS A 225 -12.75 -6.82 5.11
N TRP A 226 -11.57 -6.56 4.57
CA TRP A 226 -10.51 -5.84 5.28
C TRP A 226 -10.92 -4.42 5.68
N GLN A 227 -11.66 -3.70 4.83
CA GLN A 227 -12.23 -2.39 5.16
C GLN A 227 -13.19 -2.46 6.35
N TRP A 228 -14.07 -3.47 6.40
CA TRP A 228 -14.96 -3.69 7.55
C TRP A 228 -14.19 -4.07 8.82
N ASP A 229 -13.25 -5.01 8.72
CA ASP A 229 -12.42 -5.48 9.85
C ASP A 229 -11.58 -4.34 10.46
N THR A 230 -11.22 -3.34 9.66
CA THR A 230 -10.45 -2.15 10.07
C THR A 230 -11.30 -0.91 10.32
N HIS A 231 -12.62 -1.02 10.27
CA HIS A 231 -13.57 0.08 10.52
C HIS A 231 -13.39 1.29 9.59
N ASP A 232 -13.11 1.06 8.30
CA ASP A 232 -12.94 2.11 7.29
C ASP A 232 -14.21 2.96 7.11
N PRO A 233 -14.18 4.27 7.37
CA PRO A 233 -15.37 5.11 7.22
C PRO A 233 -15.75 5.36 5.75
N TRP A 234 -14.89 5.01 4.78
CA TRP A 234 -15.19 5.06 3.35
C TRP A 234 -15.70 3.72 2.78
N VAL A 235 -15.97 2.71 3.61
CA VAL A 235 -16.32 1.35 3.16
C VAL A 235 -17.51 1.26 2.20
N CYS A 236 -18.47 2.20 2.30
CA CYS A 236 -19.65 2.25 1.43
C CYS A 236 -19.53 3.27 0.28
N ALA A 237 -18.45 4.06 0.21
CA ALA A 237 -18.26 5.07 -0.81
C ALA A 237 -17.73 4.46 -2.12
N PRO A 238 -18.01 5.06 -3.29
CA PRO A 238 -18.74 6.32 -3.51
C PRO A 238 -20.24 6.16 -3.83
N ASP A 239 -20.74 4.93 -3.94
CA ASP A 239 -22.09 4.58 -4.40
C ASP A 239 -23.12 4.38 -3.28
N GLY A 240 -22.67 4.42 -2.02
CA GLY A 240 -23.54 4.27 -0.87
C GLY A 240 -23.14 5.08 0.35
N VAL A 241 -23.98 4.97 1.38
CA VAL A 241 -23.82 5.59 2.70
C VAL A 241 -23.77 4.50 3.76
N LEU A 242 -22.88 4.66 4.73
CA LEU A 242 -22.76 3.76 5.87
C LEU A 242 -23.86 4.05 6.91
N GLU A 243 -24.76 3.09 7.11
CA GLU A 243 -25.84 3.12 8.12
C GLU A 243 -25.75 1.90 9.05
N GLU A 244 -24.98 2.01 10.13
CA GLU A 244 -24.65 0.88 11.03
C GLU A 244 -25.86 0.23 11.72
N LYS A 245 -27.00 0.94 11.79
CA LYS A 245 -28.23 0.46 12.44
C LYS A 245 -29.13 -0.37 11.52
N LEU A 246 -28.85 -0.41 10.21
CA LEU A 246 -29.70 -1.04 9.21
C LEU A 246 -28.98 -2.22 8.54
N TRP A 247 -29.76 -3.08 7.86
CA TRP A 247 -29.23 -4.16 7.03
C TRP A 247 -29.78 -4.08 5.58
N PRO A 248 -28.93 -4.17 4.54
CA PRO A 248 -27.46 -4.07 4.60
C PRO A 248 -27.00 -2.70 5.12
N GLN A 249 -25.79 -2.65 5.71
CA GLN A 249 -25.24 -1.42 6.30
C GLN A 249 -24.85 -0.38 5.24
N CYS A 250 -24.35 -0.78 4.08
CA CYS A 250 -24.19 0.14 2.94
C CYS A 250 -25.54 0.34 2.24
N ARG A 251 -26.05 1.57 2.26
CA ARG A 251 -27.31 1.96 1.62
C ARG A 251 -27.02 2.62 0.27
N PRO A 252 -27.67 2.20 -0.82
CA PRO A 252 -27.40 2.74 -2.14
C PRO A 252 -27.85 4.21 -2.24
N LEU A 253 -27.07 5.03 -2.94
CA LEU A 253 -27.41 6.42 -3.27
C LEU A 253 -28.15 6.58 -4.60
N TYR A 254 -28.08 5.58 -5.49
CA TYR A 254 -28.57 5.66 -6.86
C TYR A 254 -28.00 6.88 -7.62
N ASN A 255 -26.70 7.14 -7.44
CA ASN A 255 -25.99 8.31 -7.95
C ASN A 255 -25.23 8.04 -9.27
N GLU A 256 -25.73 7.12 -10.09
CA GLU A 256 -25.16 6.76 -11.39
C GLU A 256 -23.71 6.23 -11.32
N LEU A 257 -23.40 5.50 -10.24
CA LEU A 257 -22.14 4.81 -9.98
C LEU A 257 -22.34 3.32 -9.73
#